data_AF-A0A7S7TLY8-F1
#
_entry.id   AF-A0A7S7TLY8-F1
#
_cell.length_a   1.000
_cell.length_b   1.000
_cell.length_c   1.000
_cell.angle_alpha   90.00
_cell.angle_beta   90.00
_cell.angle_gamma   90.00
#
_symmetry.space_group_name_H-M   'P 1'
#
loop_
_entity.id
_entity.type
_entity.pdbx_description
1 polymer ?
#
loop_
_entity_poly.entity_id
_entity_poly.type
_entity_poly.pdbx_seq_one_letter_code
_entity_poly.pdbx_strand_id
1 'polypeptide(L)' 'MIADPTVRPPRASVNDDRSPLLTLISCVSCARTMRLETSYPGSEGRDILQYRCERCNHIERVLLVRRTWPAER' A
#
# COMPACT_ATOMS: atom_id res chain seq x y z
N MET A 1 18.57 33.06 9.75
CA MET A 1 18.38 31.99 10.75
C MET A 1 19.17 30.78 10.27
N ILE A 2 20.28 30.46 10.92
CA ILE A 2 21.13 29.31 10.57
C ILE A 2 20.45 28.09 11.17
N ALA A 3 20.03 27.14 10.33
CA ALA A 3 19.42 25.90 10.81
C ALA A 3 20.45 25.12 11.64
N ASP A 4 20.05 24.68 12.83
CA ASP A 4 20.87 23.84 13.71
C ASP A 4 21.14 22.48 13.05
N PRO A 5 22.41 22.12 12.77
CA PRO A 5 22.75 20.87 12.10
C PRO A 5 22.44 19.61 12.93
N THR A 6 22.05 19.75 14.20
CA THR A 6 21.63 18.62 15.06
C THR A 6 20.16 18.24 14.91
N VAL A 7 19.34 19.07 14.27
CA VAL A 7 17.94 18.73 13.98
C VAL A 7 17.91 17.73 12.84
N ARG A 8 17.80 16.44 13.20
CA ARG A 8 17.55 15.40 12.22
C ARG A 8 16.21 15.71 11.53
N PRO A 9 16.18 15.90 10.19
CA PRO A 9 14.92 16.14 9.51
C PRO A 9 13.98 14.96 9.79
N PRO A 10 12.67 15.21 9.97
CA PRO A 10 11.71 14.12 10.11
C PRO A 10 11.94 13.18 8.92
N ARG A 11 12.23 11.91 9.19
CA ARG A 11 12.37 10.90 8.15
C ARG A 11 11.07 10.96 7.35
N ALA A 12 11.14 11.48 6.12
CA ALA A 12 10.00 11.45 5.22
C ALA A 12 9.51 10.00 5.21
N SER A 13 8.23 9.78 5.50
CA SER A 13 7.63 8.46 5.45
C SER A 13 7.80 7.93 4.04
N VAL A 14 8.78 7.06 3.83
CA VAL A 14 9.15 6.55 2.49
C VAL A 14 8.08 5.60 1.93
N ASN A 15 7.15 5.16 2.79
CA ASN A 15 5.89 4.58 2.35
C ASN A 15 4.95 5.71 1.98
N ASP A 16 4.96 6.09 0.72
CA ASP A 16 3.90 6.90 0.16
C ASP A 16 2.65 6.02 0.07
N ASP A 17 1.61 6.34 0.83
CA ASP A 17 0.31 5.65 0.81
C ASP A 17 -0.38 5.74 -0.57
N ARG A 18 0.22 6.51 -1.48
CA ARG A 18 -0.17 6.71 -2.87
C ARG A 18 0.72 5.95 -3.86
N SER A 19 1.54 5.00 -3.39
CA SER A 19 2.48 4.28 -4.25
C SER A 19 1.75 3.60 -5.42
N PRO A 20 2.20 3.82 -6.67
CA PRO A 20 1.60 3.19 -7.85
C PRO A 20 1.74 1.66 -7.86
N LEU A 21 2.51 1.08 -6.93
CA LEU A 21 2.61 -0.38 -6.78
C LEU A 21 1.33 -1.02 -6.22
N LEU A 22 0.45 -0.24 -5.59
CA LEU A 22 -0.87 -0.71 -5.16
C LEU A 22 -1.78 -1.08 -6.32
N THR A 23 -1.43 -0.82 -7.59
CA THR A 23 -2.28 -1.14 -8.74
C THR A 23 -1.77 -2.32 -9.58
N LEU A 24 -0.77 -3.07 -9.11
CA LEU A 24 -0.08 -4.10 -9.92
C LEU A 24 -0.47 -5.56 -9.64
N ILE A 25 -1.58 -5.83 -8.97
CA ILE A 25 -2.02 -7.22 -8.72
C ILE A 25 -2.58 -7.86 -9.99
N SER A 26 -2.19 -9.11 -10.28
CA SER A 26 -2.76 -9.91 -11.38
C SER A 26 -3.89 -10.82 -10.88
N CYS A 27 -4.94 -10.95 -11.70
CA CYS A 27 -6.08 -11.83 -11.43
C CYS A 27 -5.65 -13.30 -11.50
N VAL A 28 -5.92 -14.06 -10.43
CA VAL A 28 -5.61 -15.49 -10.34
C VAL A 28 -6.33 -16.33 -11.40
N SER A 29 -7.51 -15.89 -11.85
CA SER A 29 -8.34 -16.64 -12.80
C SER A 29 -7.95 -16.42 -14.27
N CYS A 30 -7.41 -15.24 -14.63
CA CYS A 30 -7.17 -14.91 -16.04
C CYS A 30 -5.89 -14.10 -16.31
N ALA A 31 -5.01 -13.95 -15.31
CA ALA A 31 -3.71 -13.28 -15.35
C ALA A 31 -3.70 -11.80 -15.78
N ARG A 32 -4.87 -11.16 -15.92
CA ARG A 32 -4.95 -9.71 -16.20
C ARG A 32 -4.67 -8.90 -14.94
N THR A 33 -3.95 -7.80 -15.08
CA THR A 33 -3.82 -6.79 -14.02
C THR A 33 -5.20 -6.34 -13.57
N MET A 34 -5.39 -6.28 -12.27
CA MET A 34 -6.64 -5.93 -11.62
C MET A 34 -6.65 -4.45 -11.24
N ARG A 35 -7.85 -3.89 -11.17
CA ARG A 35 -8.07 -2.51 -10.71
C ARG A 35 -8.37 -2.51 -9.22
N LEU A 36 -7.71 -1.64 -8.47
CA LEU A 36 -8.09 -1.34 -7.10
C LEU A 36 -9.43 -0.58 -7.11
N GLU A 37 -10.46 -1.16 -6.51
CA GLU A 37 -11.79 -0.53 -6.41
C GLU A 37 -11.95 0.28 -5.13
N THR A 38 -11.59 -0.32 -4.00
CA THR A 38 -11.74 0.29 -2.69
C THR A 38 -10.56 -0.04 -1.79
N SER A 39 -10.29 0.89 -0.87
CA SER A 39 -9.41 0.67 0.27
C SER A 39 -10.20 1.04 1.52
N TYR A 40 -10.12 0.21 2.55
CA TYR A 40 -10.78 0.47 3.82
C TYR A 40 -9.78 0.26 4.96
N PRO A 41 -9.75 1.18 5.95
CA PRO A 41 -8.86 1.06 7.08
C PRO A 41 -9.25 -0.18 7.90
N GLY A 42 -8.29 -1.07 8.15
CA GLY A 42 -8.46 -2.19 9.08
C GLY A 42 -7.93 -1.84 10.47
N SER A 43 -7.90 -2.83 11.37
CA SER A 43 -7.26 -2.66 12.68
C SER A 43 -5.73 -2.66 12.55
N GLU A 44 -5.04 -1.90 13.41
CA GLU A 44 -3.58 -1.93 13.57
C GLU A 44 -2.76 -1.67 12.29
N GLY A 45 -3.22 -0.77 11.41
CA GLY A 45 -2.49 -0.42 10.18
C GLY A 45 -2.49 -1.53 9.11
N ARG A 46 -3.46 -2.44 9.21
CA ARG A 46 -3.73 -3.50 8.24
C ARG A 46 -4.90 -3.09 7.35
N ASP A 47 -4.66 -2.17 6.42
CA ASP A 47 -5.69 -1.75 5.49
C ASP A 47 -6.09 -2.93 4.60
N ILE A 48 -7.38 -3.01 4.24
CA ILE A 48 -7.83 -4.02 3.30
C ILE A 48 -8.06 -3.33 1.96
N LEU A 49 -7.51 -3.95 0.92
CA LEU A 49 -7.61 -3.50 -0.46
C LEU A 49 -8.50 -4.47 -1.23
N GLN A 50 -9.51 -3.96 -1.93
CA GLN A 50 -10.35 -4.74 -2.81
C GLN A 50 -10.01 -4.46 -4.27
N TYR A 51 -9.66 -5.51 -4.99
CA TYR A 51 -9.38 -5.47 -6.42
C TYR A 51 -10.49 -6.14 -7.20
N ARG A 52 -10.79 -5.63 -8.39
CA ARG A 52 -11.62 -6.30 -9.38
C ARG A 52 -10.85 -6.54 -10.67
N CYS A 53 -10.98 -7.74 -11.20
CA CYS A 53 -10.54 -8.03 -12.55
C CYS A 53 -11.58 -7.49 -13.55
N GLU A 54 -11.18 -6.53 -14.39
CA GLU A 54 -12.08 -5.95 -15.40
C GLU A 54 -12.44 -6.93 -16.53
N ARG A 55 -11.77 -8.09 -16.62
CA ARG A 55 -12.07 -9.13 -17.62
C ARG A 55 -13.07 -10.17 -17.14
N CYS A 56 -12.81 -10.82 -16.00
CA CYS A 56 -13.62 -11.94 -15.51
C CYS A 56 -14.46 -11.59 -14.28
N ASN A 57 -14.46 -10.33 -13.84
CA ASN A 57 -15.17 -9.83 -12.67
C ASN A 57 -14.80 -10.48 -11.33
N HIS A 58 -13.71 -11.25 -11.29
CA HIS A 58 -13.17 -11.81 -10.04
C HIS A 58 -12.81 -10.68 -9.08
N ILE A 59 -13.23 -10.82 -7.82
CA ILE A 59 -12.94 -9.88 -6.74
C ILE A 59 -11.91 -10.53 -5.82
N GLU A 60 -10.78 -9.84 -5.66
CA GLU A 60 -9.69 -10.26 -4.76
C GLU A 60 -9.58 -9.26 -3.61
N ARG A 61 -9.43 -9.74 -2.37
CA ARG A 61 -9.26 -8.88 -1.18
C ARG A 61 -7.95 -9.23 -0.51
N VAL A 62 -7.09 -8.22 -0.35
CA VAL A 62 -5.76 -8.41 0.24
C VAL A 62 -5.54 -7.48 1.41
N LEU A 63 -4.69 -7.90 2.35
CA LEU A 63 -4.30 -7.13 3.51
C LEU A 63 -3.01 -6.36 3.21
N LEU A 64 -3.06 -5.03 3.25
CA LEU A 64 -1.89 -4.17 3.19
C LEU A 64 -1.27 -4.10 4.60
N VAL A 65 -0.19 -4.84 4.81
CA VAL A 65 0.58 -4.78 6.06
C VAL A 65 1.64 -3.70 5.94
N ARG A 66 1.44 -2.59 6.65
CA ARG A 66 2.40 -1.49 6.70
C ARG A 66 3.52 -1.85 7.69
N ARG A 67 4.75 -1.92 7.19
CA ARG A 67 5.94 -2.12 8.02
C ARG A 67 6.80 -0.86 7.98
N THR A 68 7.25 -0.41 9.15
CA THR A 68 8.28 0.62 9.27
C THR A 68 9.66 -0.02 9.09
N TRP A 69 10.59 0.73 8.50
CA TRP A 69 12.00 0.35 8.44
C TRP A 69 12.85 1.32 9.29
N PRO A 70 13.80 0.82 10.11
CA PRO A 70 14.08 -0.59 10.35
C PRO A 70 12.93 -1.28 11.08
N ALA A 71 12.68 -2.55 10.76
CA ALA A 71 11.69 -3.33 11.49
C ALA A 71 12.17 -3.49 12.94
N GLU A 72 11.35 -3.10 13.91
CA GLU A 72 11.60 -3.45 15.32
C GLU A 72 11.61 -4.97 15.42
N ARG A 73 12.67 -5.51 16.01
CA ARG A 73 12.93 -6.95 16.14
C ARG A 73 12.06 -7.59 17.22
#